data_AF-A0A2S6U299-F1
#
_entry.id   AF-A0A2S6U299-F1
#
_cell.length_a   1.000
_cell.length_b   1.000
_cell.length_c   1.000
_cell.angle_alpha   90.00
_cell.angle_beta   90.00
_cell.angle_gamma   90.00
#
_symmetry.space_group_name_H-M   'P 1'
#
loop_
_entity.id
_entity.type
_entity.pdbx_description
1 polymer ?
#
loop_
_entity_poly.entity_id
_entity_poly.type
_entity_poly.pdbx_seq_one_letter_code
_entity_poly.pdbx_strand_id
1 'polypeptide(L)' 'MDGDKNFKAVHLKDLYPPDITDIEWIRKLGEEGNWVIISGDTQISKRLHEREVWRQAGLTTFFLAKG' A
#
# COMPACT_ATOMS: atom_id res chain seq x y z
N MET A 1 -2.00 12.78 -26.16
CA MET A 1 -0.58 12.97 -25.80
C MET A 1 -0.40 12.31 -24.44
N ASP A 2 -0.13 11.01 -24.43
CA ASP A 2 0.23 10.28 -23.21
C ASP A 2 1.71 10.54 -22.93
N GLY A 3 1.97 11.68 -22.27
CA GLY A 3 3.31 12.01 -21.79
C GLY A 3 3.79 10.93 -20.82
N ASP A 4 5.07 10.58 -20.93
CA ASP A 4 5.80 9.61 -20.10
C ASP A 4 5.24 9.47 -18.67
N LYS A 5 4.35 8.49 -18.47
CA LYS A 5 3.98 8.07 -17.12
C LYS A 5 5.12 7.19 -16.61
N ASN A 6 6.08 7.80 -15.94
CA ASN A 6 7.17 7.10 -15.29
C ASN A 6 6.66 6.48 -13.98
N PHE A 7 6.40 5.17 -14.00
CA PHE A 7 6.04 4.41 -12.80
C PHE A 7 7.31 3.83 -12.18
N LYS A 8 7.51 4.09 -10.88
CA LYS A 8 8.63 3.55 -10.12
C LYS A 8 8.12 2.55 -9.09
N ALA A 9 8.68 1.34 -9.09
CA ALA A 9 8.52 0.41 -7.99
C ALA A 9 9.57 0.73 -6.91
N VAL A 10 9.12 0.81 -5.66
CA VAL A 10 9.97 1.05 -4.48
C VAL A 10 9.57 0.04 -3.40
N HIS A 11 10.54 -0.42 -2.61
CA HIS A 11 10.26 -1.30 -1.49
C HIS A 11 9.76 -0.46 -0.30
N LEU A 12 8.78 -0.97 0.47
CA LEU A 12 8.20 -0.23 1.61
C LEU A 12 9.27 0.19 2.64
N LYS A 13 10.27 -0.67 2.86
CA LYS A 13 11.43 -0.40 3.73
C LYS A 13 12.38 0.70 3.24
N ASP A 14 12.32 1.04 1.96
CA ASP A 14 13.08 2.18 1.41
C ASP A 14 12.33 3.51 1.63
N LEU A 15 11.00 3.43 1.85
CA LEU A 15 10.14 4.59 2.10
C LEU A 15 10.02 4.92 3.59
N TYR A 16 10.02 3.89 4.44
CA TYR A 16 9.71 4.05 5.86
C TYR A 16 10.67 3.27 6.76
N PRO A 17 10.83 3.73 8.03
CA PRO A 17 11.54 2.98 9.05
C PRO A 17 11.00 1.54 9.23
N PRO A 18 11.85 0.58 9.62
CA PRO A 18 11.46 -0.82 9.74
C PRO A 18 10.44 -1.10 10.86
N ASP A 19 10.25 -0.15 11.79
CA ASP A 19 9.32 -0.19 12.91
C ASP A 19 7.98 0.49 12.62
N ILE A 20 7.77 1.04 11.41
CA ILE A 20 6.49 1.66 11.05
C ILE A 20 5.35 0.64 11.13
N THR A 21 4.25 1.04 11.76
CA THR A 21 3.07 0.16 11.87
C THR A 21 2.30 0.10 10.57
N ASP A 22 1.53 -0.99 10.38
CA ASP A 22 0.71 -1.17 9.18
C ASP A 22 -0.23 0.02 8.93
N ILE A 23 -0.93 0.44 9.98
CA ILE A 23 -1.86 1.57 9.95
C ILE A 23 -1.18 2.87 9.51
N GLU A 24 0.01 3.16 10.02
CA GLU A 24 0.69 4.43 9.75
C GLU A 24 1.15 4.56 8.31
N TRP A 25 1.77 3.53 7.74
CA TRP A 25 2.23 3.60 6.36
C TRP A 25 1.05 3.60 5.38
N ILE A 26 -0.02 2.84 5.66
CA ILE A 26 -1.25 2.85 4.84
C ILE A 26 -1.86 4.25 4.82
N ARG A 27 -1.93 4.92 5.98
CA ARG A 27 -2.48 6.28 6.05
C ARG A 27 -1.64 7.27 5.27
N LYS A 28 -0.31 7.22 5.43
CA LYS A 28 0.62 8.10 4.69
C LYS A 28 0.51 7.94 3.18
N LEU A 29 0.51 6.70 2.68
CA LEU A 29 0.34 6.44 1.24
C LEU A 29 -1.07 6.86 0.76
N GLY A 30 -2.10 6.69 1.58
CA GLY A 30 -3.45 7.16 1.27
C GLY A 30 -3.55 8.68 1.15
N GLU A 31 -2.89 9.40 2.05
CA GLU A 31 -2.78 10.88 2.03
C GLU A 31 -1.98 11.36 0.81
N GLU A 32 -0.91 10.67 0.44
CA GLU A 32 -0.11 10.99 -0.77
C GLU A 32 -0.87 10.69 -2.07
N GLY A 33 -1.70 9.64 -2.09
CA GLY A 33 -2.46 9.22 -3.25
C GLY A 33 -1.58 8.63 -4.38
N ASN A 34 -2.23 8.16 -5.45
CA ASN A 34 -1.56 7.55 -6.63
C ASN A 34 -0.65 6.34 -6.35
N TRP A 35 -0.78 5.71 -5.19
CA TRP A 35 -0.05 4.51 -4.86
C TRP A 35 -0.81 3.24 -5.25
N VAL A 36 -0.07 2.27 -5.78
CA VAL A 36 -0.53 0.89 -5.98
C VAL A 36 0.34 -0.02 -5.12
N ILE A 37 -0.29 -0.86 -4.32
CA ILE A 37 0.42 -1.75 -3.40
C ILE A 37 0.34 -3.17 -3.93
N ILE A 38 1.48 -3.86 -3.93
CA ILE A 38 1.57 -5.28 -4.32
C ILE A 38 2.13 -6.03 -3.10
N SER A 39 1.32 -6.93 -2.53
CA SER A 39 1.68 -7.67 -1.33
C SER A 39 1.53 -9.18 -1.50
N GLY A 40 2.53 -9.94 -1.04
CA GLY A 40 2.40 -11.38 -0.84
C GLY A 40 1.70 -11.75 0.48
N ASP A 41 1.59 -10.80 1.41
CA ASP A 41 0.94 -11.01 2.69
C ASP A 41 -0.55 -10.66 2.62
N THR A 42 -1.37 -11.70 2.48
CA THR A 42 -2.83 -11.57 2.47
C THR A 42 -3.43 -11.25 3.84
N GLN A 43 -2.68 -11.40 4.94
CA GLN A 43 -3.19 -11.20 6.30
C GLN A 43 -3.41 -9.73 6.63
N ILE A 44 -2.61 -8.82 6.05
CA ILE A 44 -2.76 -7.37 6.18
C ILE A 44 -4.16 -6.91 5.73
N SER A 45 -4.74 -7.54 4.70
CA SER A 45 -6.11 -7.21 4.27
C SER A 45 -7.22 -7.68 5.22
N LYS A 46 -6.91 -8.63 6.11
CA LYS A 46 -7.91 -9.35 6.92
C LYS A 46 -8.07 -8.77 8.32
N ARG A 47 -7.14 -7.92 8.77
CA ARG A 47 -7.20 -7.30 10.09
C ARG A 47 -8.28 -6.22 10.10
N LEU A 48 -9.27 -6.40 10.96
CA LEU A 48 -10.47 -5.55 11.03
C LEU A 48 -10.16 -4.08 11.31
N HIS A 49 -9.12 -3.79 12.11
CA HIS A 49 -8.71 -2.42 12.43
C HIS A 49 -8.01 -1.71 11.26
N GLU A 50 -7.29 -2.46 10.41
CA GLU A 50 -6.65 -1.93 9.21
C GLU A 50 -7.68 -1.70 8.09
N ARG A 51 -8.78 -2.46 8.06
CA ARG A 51 -9.79 -2.41 7.00
C ARG A 51 -10.46 -1.04 6.82
N GLU A 52 -10.73 -0.32 7.91
CA GLU A 52 -11.31 1.02 7.82
C GLU A 52 -10.28 2.03 7.29
N VAL A 53 -9.04 1.93 7.75
CA VAL A 53 -7.92 2.76 7.27
C VAL A 53 -7.65 2.53 5.78
N TRP A 54 -7.65 1.27 5.34
CA TRP A 54 -7.55 0.89 3.93
C TRP A 54 -8.67 1.49 3.09
N ARG A 55 -9.91 1.42 3.58
CA ARG A 55 -11.09 1.95 2.87
C ARG A 55 -11.02 3.47 2.75
N GLN A 56 -10.58 4.16 3.81
CA GLN A 56 -10.43 5.61 3.82
C GLN A 56 -9.26 6.08 2.96
N ALA A 57 -8.17 5.30 2.91
CA ALA A 57 -6.96 5.62 2.15
C ALA A 57 -7.18 5.58 0.62
N GLY A 58 -8.22 4.90 0.12
CA GLY A 58 -8.50 4.82 -1.32
C GLY A 58 -7.41 4.11 -2.14
N LEU A 59 -6.55 3.34 -1.47
CA LEU A 59 -5.40 2.67 -2.08
C LEU A 59 -5.84 1.45 -2.89
N THR A 60 -5.28 1.31 -4.09
CA THR A 60 -5.46 0.11 -4.91
C THR A 60 -4.40 -0.92 -4.52
N THR A 61 -4.84 -2.06 -3.97
CA THR A 61 -3.93 -3.10 -3.47
C THR A 61 -4.18 -4.44 -4.15
N PHE A 62 -3.11 -5.06 -4.64
CA PHE A 62 -3.09 -6.41 -5.21
C PHE A 62 -2.42 -7.39 -4.24
N PHE A 63 -3.05 -8.54 -4.07
CA PHE A 63 -2.49 -9.63 -3.27
C PHE A 63 -2.12 -10.81 -4.15
N LEU A 64 -0.94 -11.36 -3.94
CA LEU A 64 -0.49 -12.54 -4.67
C LEU A 64 -1.26 -13.78 -4.19
N ALA A 65 -1.82 -14.52 -5.13
CA ALA A 65 -2.46 -15.81 -4.85
C ALA A 65 -1.40 -16.86 -4.47
N LYS A 66 -1.81 -17.88 -3.70
CA LYS A 66 -0.96 -19.06 -3.49
C LYS A 66 -0.79 -19.77 -4.84
N GLY A 67 0.47 -20.08 -5.19
CA GLY A 67 0.82 -20.93 -6.33
C GLY A 67 0.63 -22.41 -6.02
#